data_AF-A0A412Y1Q2-F1
#
_entry.id   AF-A0A412Y1Q2-F1
#
_cell.length_a   1.000
_cell.length_b   1.000
_cell.length_c   1.000
_cell.angle_alpha   90.00
_cell.angle_beta   90.00
_cell.angle_gamma   90.00
#
_symmetry.space_group_name_H-M   'P 1'
#
loop_
_entity.id
_entity.type
_entity.pdbx_description
1 polymer ?
#
loop_
_entity_poly.entity_id
_entity_poly.type
_entity_poly.pdbx_seq_one_letter_code
_entity_poly.pdbx_strand_id
1 'polypeptide(L)'
;MVQLVCQNDIIVSHPFACHCQATLDDVAAKDYQRTGWFDPRITCLSLDDYEAKVLKGNNDCTMDAAIGIGNYANNRVTTSRLMLVELRMGYDNVDNLSASSLENKISHSENLLSGHHIDKNNYFIFKDEVAAQAKSWAERKKKEGGVCHVWVVLSVDEFNHLIQFVEDMPYVPKNDLAQISKRLTDCILNKDWGGLCKETDYWREKALYYKYRYELAEFEAIRTLLLDTWYVIEPDQLGLNLLSDDYCFLCIVKEDLSCLNS
;
A
#
# COMPACT_ATOMS: atom_id res chain seq x y z
N MET A 1 6.28 -7.97 -7.83
CA MET A 1 6.99 -6.72 -7.46
C MET A 1 6.41 -6.29 -6.11
N VAL A 2 7.24 -6.06 -5.10
CA VAL A 2 6.74 -5.60 -3.79
C VAL A 2 6.55 -4.09 -3.89
N GLN A 3 5.33 -3.61 -3.66
CA GLN A 3 5.04 -2.18 -3.66
C GLN A 3 5.26 -1.62 -2.25
N LEU A 4 5.76 -0.40 -2.14
CA LEU A 4 5.86 0.30 -0.86
C LEU A 4 4.57 1.08 -0.63
N VAL A 5 4.01 0.92 0.56
CA VAL A 5 2.85 1.68 1.00
C VAL A 5 3.14 2.47 2.25
N CYS A 6 2.55 3.65 2.34
CA CYS A 6 2.57 4.49 3.53
C CYS A 6 1.84 3.78 4.68
N GLN A 7 2.38 3.92 5.89
CA GLN A 7 1.88 3.35 7.14
C GLN A 7 1.84 4.41 8.23
N ASN A 8 0.89 5.35 8.11
CA ASN A 8 0.74 6.47 9.04
C ASN A 8 0.53 6.01 10.49
N ASP A 9 -0.08 4.86 10.73
CA ASP A 9 -0.28 4.32 12.09
C ASP A 9 1.04 4.13 12.86
N ILE A 10 2.14 3.81 12.16
CA ILE A 10 3.48 3.70 12.77
C ILE A 10 3.92 5.05 13.31
N ILE A 11 3.63 6.13 12.57
CA ILE A 11 3.99 7.49 12.95
C ILE A 11 3.10 7.97 14.09
N VAL A 12 1.78 7.83 13.96
CA VAL A 12 0.82 8.29 14.98
C VAL A 12 1.03 7.58 16.33
N SER A 13 1.40 6.30 16.31
CA SER A 13 1.70 5.54 17.54
C SER A 13 3.14 5.70 18.04
N HIS A 14 4.00 6.43 17.30
CA HIS A 14 5.40 6.56 17.67
C HIS A 14 5.56 7.40 18.96
N PRO A 15 6.45 7.02 19.89
CA PRO A 15 6.69 7.80 21.12
C PRO A 15 7.06 9.26 20.88
N PHE A 16 7.68 9.57 19.74
CA PHE A 16 8.09 10.94 19.38
C PHE A 16 6.97 11.77 18.76
N ALA A 17 5.86 11.15 18.36
CA ALA A 17 4.79 11.80 17.59
C ALA A 17 4.22 13.03 18.32
N CYS A 18 4.05 12.96 19.64
CA CYS A 18 3.55 14.06 20.45
C CYS A 18 4.43 15.32 20.43
N HIS A 19 5.67 15.23 19.94
CA HIS A 19 6.62 16.33 19.87
C HIS A 19 6.86 16.83 18.44
N CYS A 20 6.83 15.93 17.46
CA CYS A 20 7.30 16.24 16.10
C CYS A 20 6.50 15.60 14.96
N GLN A 21 5.29 15.08 15.22
CA GLN A 21 4.42 14.66 14.13
C GLN A 21 4.06 15.84 13.22
N ALA A 22 4.21 15.66 11.92
CA ALA A 22 3.83 16.60 10.87
C ALA A 22 3.41 15.83 9.61
N THR A 23 2.99 16.53 8.56
CA THR A 23 3.01 15.95 7.21
C THR A 23 4.37 16.17 6.57
N LEU A 24 4.76 15.31 5.62
CA LEU A 24 6.03 15.49 4.89
C LEU A 24 6.01 16.79 4.06
N ASP A 25 4.84 17.21 3.58
CA ASP A 25 4.67 18.47 2.87
C ASP A 25 4.88 19.69 3.79
N ASP A 26 4.44 19.62 5.07
CA ASP A 26 4.70 20.68 6.05
C ASP A 26 6.20 20.83 6.34
N VAL A 27 6.92 19.69 6.48
CA VAL A 27 8.38 19.70 6.66
C VAL A 27 9.05 20.36 5.46
N ALA A 28 8.65 19.99 4.25
CA ALA A 28 9.16 20.61 3.03
C ALA A 28 8.83 22.11 2.94
N ALA A 29 7.60 22.50 3.29
CA ALA A 29 7.16 23.89 3.18
C ALA A 29 7.93 24.83 4.12
N LYS A 30 8.37 24.33 5.27
CA LYS A 30 9.18 25.07 6.24
C LYS A 30 10.50 25.56 5.63
N ASP A 31 11.18 24.70 4.86
CA ASP A 31 12.52 24.99 4.32
C ASP A 31 12.48 25.55 2.89
N TYR A 32 11.48 25.17 2.11
CA TYR A 32 11.38 25.49 0.68
C TYR A 32 10.28 26.50 0.34
N GLN A 33 9.58 27.03 1.34
CA GLN A 33 8.60 28.13 1.25
C GLN A 33 7.50 27.90 0.19
N ARG A 34 7.17 26.63 -0.05
CA ARG A 34 6.15 26.18 -1.00
C ARG A 34 5.54 24.88 -0.51
N THR A 35 4.22 24.74 -0.68
CA THR A 35 3.45 23.52 -0.41
C THR A 35 3.15 22.76 -1.71
N GLY A 36 2.64 21.54 -1.57
CA GLY A 36 2.26 20.67 -2.68
C GLY A 36 3.45 20.01 -3.37
N TRP A 37 4.53 19.78 -2.62
CA TRP A 37 5.63 18.92 -3.06
C TRP A 37 5.26 17.45 -2.90
N PHE A 38 4.62 17.10 -1.78
CA PHE A 38 4.31 15.71 -1.43
C PHE A 38 2.81 15.48 -1.27
N ASP A 39 2.37 14.22 -1.40
CA ASP A 39 1.00 13.85 -1.07
C ASP A 39 0.70 14.23 0.40
N PRO A 40 -0.32 15.07 0.67
CA PRO A 40 -0.60 15.59 2.01
C PRO A 40 -1.03 14.51 3.02
N ARG A 41 -1.34 13.29 2.55
CA ARG A 41 -1.65 12.14 3.42
C ARG A 41 -0.40 11.55 4.07
N ILE A 42 0.81 11.84 3.59
CA ILE A 42 2.05 11.28 4.14
C ILE A 42 2.35 11.96 5.48
N THR A 43 2.09 11.25 6.58
CA THR A 43 2.47 11.69 7.93
C THR A 43 3.91 11.26 8.24
N CYS A 44 4.65 12.11 8.94
CA CYS A 44 6.05 11.86 9.30
C CYS A 44 6.38 12.32 10.72
N LEU A 45 7.53 11.89 11.22
CA LEU A 45 8.24 12.55 12.31
C LEU A 45 9.22 13.54 11.69
N SER A 46 9.09 14.83 11.99
CA SER A 46 10.12 15.82 11.67
C SER A 46 11.26 15.67 12.67
N LEU A 47 12.43 15.20 12.23
CA LEU A 47 13.53 14.93 13.16
C LEU A 47 14.15 16.25 13.64
N ASP A 48 14.23 17.27 12.79
CA ASP A 48 14.71 18.61 13.19
C ASP A 48 13.84 19.23 14.29
N ASP A 49 12.51 19.11 14.18
CA ASP A 49 11.60 19.59 15.22
C ASP A 49 11.79 18.81 16.52
N TYR A 50 12.09 17.52 16.45
CA TYR A 50 12.39 16.73 17.63
C TYR A 50 13.72 17.17 18.29
N GLU A 51 14.78 17.35 17.49
CA GLU A 51 16.06 17.85 17.96
C GLU A 51 15.90 19.21 18.67
N ALA A 52 15.18 20.13 18.03
CA ALA A 52 14.95 21.48 18.55
C ALA A 52 14.10 21.51 19.83
N LYS A 53 13.00 20.75 19.87
CA LYS A 53 12.03 20.81 20.99
C LYS A 53 12.46 19.94 22.18
N VAL A 54 13.09 18.79 21.92
CA VAL A 54 13.35 17.78 22.95
C VAL A 54 14.83 17.74 23.34
N LEU A 55 15.74 17.61 22.37
CA LEU A 55 17.17 17.45 22.67
C LEU A 55 17.85 18.77 23.01
N LYS A 56 17.31 19.91 22.54
CA LYS A 56 17.85 21.26 22.80
C LYS A 56 19.35 21.38 22.47
N GLY A 57 19.81 20.59 21.50
CA GLY A 57 21.21 20.34 21.16
C GLY A 57 21.64 20.97 19.84
N ASN A 58 22.58 20.33 19.14
CA ASN A 58 23.08 20.78 17.84
C ASN A 58 22.04 20.47 16.75
N ASN A 59 21.38 21.50 16.24
CA ASN A 59 20.33 21.37 15.22
C ASN A 59 20.94 20.95 13.85
N ASP A 60 20.12 20.39 12.96
CA ASP A 60 20.46 19.93 11.59
C ASP A 60 21.46 18.76 11.50
N CYS A 61 21.58 17.98 12.58
CA CYS A 61 22.46 16.82 12.58
C CYS A 61 21.75 15.58 12.04
N THR A 62 20.41 15.56 11.98
CA THR A 62 19.60 14.44 11.50
C THR A 62 19.11 14.64 10.06
N MET A 63 18.49 13.59 9.52
CA MET A 63 17.74 13.66 8.29
C MET A 63 16.41 14.36 8.55
N ASP A 64 15.87 15.08 7.58
CA ASP A 64 14.74 15.99 7.85
C ASP A 64 13.48 15.27 8.39
N ALA A 65 13.19 14.06 7.90
CA ALA A 65 12.01 13.30 8.31
C ALA A 65 12.16 11.77 8.36
N ALA A 66 11.30 11.14 9.15
CA ALA A 66 11.05 9.69 9.11
C ALA A 66 9.56 9.41 8.80
N ILE A 67 9.27 8.59 7.78
CA ILE A 67 7.92 8.17 7.42
C ILE A 67 7.69 6.69 7.69
N GLY A 68 6.45 6.30 7.99
CA GLY A 68 6.09 4.89 8.17
C GLY A 68 5.85 4.25 6.81
N ILE A 69 6.49 3.11 6.55
CA ILE A 69 6.31 2.34 5.32
C ILE A 69 6.11 0.85 5.60
N GLY A 70 5.52 0.16 4.63
CA GLY A 70 5.43 -1.29 4.62
C GLY A 70 5.48 -1.86 3.20
N ASN A 71 5.79 -3.14 3.11
CA ASN A 71 5.75 -3.90 1.88
C ASN A 71 4.32 -4.40 1.65
N TYR A 72 3.69 -4.02 0.55
CA TYR A 72 2.36 -4.49 0.17
C TYR A 72 2.45 -5.62 -0.84
N ALA A 73 1.81 -6.74 -0.51
CA ALA A 73 1.59 -7.86 -1.41
C ALA A 73 0.37 -8.68 -0.96
N ASN A 74 -0.41 -9.19 -1.92
CA ASN A 74 -1.57 -10.06 -1.65
C ASN A 74 -2.57 -9.44 -0.64
N ASN A 75 -2.89 -8.16 -0.84
CA ASN A 75 -3.76 -7.35 0.03
C ASN A 75 -3.31 -7.23 1.49
N ARG A 76 -2.02 -7.40 1.76
CA ARG A 76 -1.47 -7.34 3.10
C ARG A 76 -0.21 -6.49 3.13
N VAL A 77 -0.10 -5.71 4.20
CA VAL A 77 1.14 -5.03 4.54
C VAL A 77 2.01 -5.97 5.36
N THR A 78 3.29 -5.99 5.04
CA THR A 78 4.33 -6.78 5.70
C THR A 78 5.55 -5.90 5.93
N THR A 79 6.42 -6.28 6.88
CA THR A 79 7.71 -5.61 7.11
C THR A 79 7.59 -4.10 7.34
N SER A 80 6.69 -3.71 8.24
CA SER A 80 6.49 -2.31 8.64
C SER A 80 7.74 -1.72 9.30
N ARG A 81 8.16 -0.52 8.87
CA ARG A 81 9.41 0.14 9.31
C ARG A 81 9.39 1.64 9.04
N LEU A 82 10.35 2.35 9.63
CA LEU A 82 10.59 3.77 9.37
C LEU A 82 11.53 3.94 8.18
N MET A 83 11.15 4.74 7.20
CA MET A 83 12.00 5.20 6.10
C MET A 83 12.53 6.58 6.44
N LEU A 84 13.86 6.76 6.42
CA LEU A 84 14.50 8.05 6.56
C LEU A 84 14.51 8.81 5.23
N VAL A 85 14.11 10.08 5.30
CA VAL A 85 13.95 10.97 4.15
C VAL A 85 14.68 12.28 4.42
N GLU A 86 15.57 12.63 3.50
CA GLU A 86 16.30 13.89 3.46
C GLU A 86 15.85 14.67 2.23
N LEU A 87 15.34 15.87 2.45
CA LEU A 87 14.91 16.80 1.44
C LEU A 87 16.12 17.65 1.01
N ARG A 88 16.49 17.56 -0.26
CA ARG A 88 17.58 18.31 -0.90
C ARG A 88 17.09 19.15 -2.07
N MET A 89 15.86 19.63 -1.97
CA MET A 89 15.20 20.42 -3.01
C MET A 89 15.80 21.82 -3.21
N GLY A 90 16.65 22.28 -2.29
CA GLY A 90 17.34 23.58 -2.35
C GLY A 90 18.64 23.57 -3.16
N TYR A 91 19.05 22.42 -3.68
CA TYR A 91 20.31 22.28 -4.41
C TYR A 91 20.15 22.65 -5.89
N ASP A 92 20.91 23.64 -6.34
CA ASP A 92 21.03 23.99 -7.76
C ASP A 92 22.22 23.31 -8.44
N ASN A 93 23.22 22.86 -7.66
CA ASN A 93 24.41 22.16 -8.17
C ASN A 93 24.81 21.01 -7.24
N VAL A 94 24.93 19.82 -7.82
CA VAL A 94 25.34 18.58 -7.13
C VAL A 94 26.78 18.58 -6.64
N ASP A 95 27.65 19.43 -7.18
CA ASP A 95 29.05 19.55 -6.74
C ASP A 95 29.16 20.10 -5.31
N ASN A 96 28.09 20.73 -4.79
CA ASN A 96 27.99 21.18 -3.41
C ASN A 96 27.58 20.07 -2.43
N LEU A 97 27.33 18.85 -2.92
CA LEU A 97 26.98 17.72 -2.06
C LEU A 97 28.22 17.17 -1.36
N SER A 98 28.12 17.03 -0.04
CA SER A 98 29.15 16.41 0.80
C SER A 98 28.72 15.03 1.23
N ALA A 99 29.42 13.99 0.77
CA ALA A 99 29.10 12.62 1.12
C ALA A 99 29.19 12.38 2.63
N SER A 100 30.24 12.89 3.28
CA SER A 100 30.42 12.78 4.74
C SER A 100 29.30 13.49 5.51
N SER A 101 28.79 14.61 4.99
CA SER A 101 27.64 15.29 5.60
C SER A 101 26.38 14.43 5.55
N LEU A 102 26.12 13.75 4.44
CA LEU A 102 24.96 12.85 4.31
C LEU A 102 25.11 11.61 5.19
N GLU A 103 26.31 11.03 5.26
CA GLU A 103 26.59 9.87 6.13
C GLU A 103 26.43 10.21 7.63
N ASN A 104 26.88 11.40 8.05
CA ASN A 104 26.67 11.88 9.41
C ASN A 104 25.18 12.03 9.71
N LYS A 105 24.40 12.62 8.79
CA LYS A 105 22.95 12.77 8.97
C LYS A 105 22.23 11.43 9.13
N ILE A 106 22.58 10.43 8.32
CA ILE A 106 22.06 9.07 8.46
C ILE A 106 22.40 8.52 9.86
N SER A 107 23.68 8.56 10.23
CA SER A 107 24.16 8.00 11.50
C SER A 107 23.49 8.64 12.71
N HIS A 108 23.32 9.96 12.71
CA HIS A 108 22.61 10.66 13.80
C HIS A 108 21.13 10.29 13.86
N SER A 109 20.47 10.14 12.71
CA SER A 109 19.05 9.74 12.64
C SER A 109 18.83 8.31 13.13
N GLU A 110 19.71 7.39 12.73
CA GLU A 110 19.66 5.99 13.20
C GLU A 110 19.91 5.89 14.70
N ASN A 111 20.85 6.69 15.24
CA ASN A 111 21.09 6.76 16.67
C ASN A 111 19.88 7.35 17.42
N LEU A 112 19.27 8.40 16.88
CA LEU A 112 18.08 9.05 17.46
C LEU A 112 16.90 8.08 17.55
N LEU A 113 16.72 7.28 16.50
CA LEU A 113 15.65 6.29 16.38
C LEU A 113 16.11 4.88 16.81
N SER A 114 17.16 4.79 17.62
CA SER A 114 17.69 3.51 18.08
C SER A 114 16.61 2.71 18.83
N GLY A 115 16.51 1.42 18.48
CA GLY A 115 15.46 0.52 18.99
C GLY A 115 14.19 0.45 18.11
N HIS A 116 14.09 1.28 17.07
CA HIS A 116 13.03 1.18 16.06
C HIS A 116 13.50 0.44 14.81
N HIS A 117 12.57 -0.17 14.08
CA HIS A 117 12.90 -0.84 12.82
C HIS A 117 13.00 0.19 11.70
N ILE A 118 14.21 0.41 11.18
CA ILE A 118 14.52 1.39 10.14
C ILE A 118 14.76 0.65 8.81
N ASP A 119 14.29 1.22 7.70
CA ASP A 119 14.59 0.74 6.36
C ASP A 119 16.10 0.76 6.12
N LYS A 120 16.61 -0.24 5.41
CA LYS A 120 18.03 -0.32 5.07
C LYS A 120 18.48 0.82 4.14
N ASN A 121 17.57 1.36 3.34
CA ASN A 121 17.82 2.40 2.36
C ASN A 121 17.54 3.78 2.97
N ASN A 122 18.36 4.74 2.57
CA ASN A 122 18.21 6.15 2.95
C ASN A 122 17.84 6.98 1.72
N TYR A 123 16.78 7.77 1.83
CA TYR A 123 16.15 8.43 0.68
C TYR A 123 16.52 9.91 0.65
N PHE A 124 17.05 10.36 -0.48
CA PHE A 124 17.44 11.75 -0.72
C PHE A 124 16.61 12.30 -1.87
N ILE A 125 15.80 13.31 -1.58
CA ILE A 125 14.79 13.82 -2.51
C ILE A 125 15.24 15.16 -3.08
N PHE A 126 15.37 15.22 -4.40
CA PHE A 126 15.78 16.42 -5.12
C PHE A 126 14.64 16.95 -5.98
N LYS A 127 14.72 18.23 -6.36
CA LYS A 127 13.85 18.75 -7.41
C LYS A 127 14.09 18.02 -8.73
N ASP A 128 13.05 17.93 -9.55
CA ASP A 128 13.06 17.15 -10.79
C ASP A 128 14.17 17.61 -11.76
N GLU A 129 14.50 18.90 -11.79
CA GLU A 129 15.54 19.45 -12.67
C GLU A 129 16.96 18.98 -12.33
N VAL A 130 17.21 18.64 -11.05
CA VAL A 130 18.56 18.31 -10.54
C VAL A 130 18.69 16.82 -10.20
N ALA A 131 17.57 16.10 -10.05
CA ALA A 131 17.54 14.70 -9.65
C ALA A 131 18.40 13.78 -10.53
N ALA A 132 18.43 13.99 -11.86
CA ALA A 132 19.25 13.18 -12.77
C ALA A 132 20.76 13.35 -12.52
N GLN A 133 21.20 14.57 -12.22
CA GLN A 133 22.59 14.86 -11.86
C GLN A 133 22.92 14.26 -10.50
N ALA A 134 22.01 14.38 -9.53
CA ALA A 134 22.19 13.87 -8.17
C ALA A 134 22.31 12.34 -8.15
N LYS A 135 21.50 11.64 -8.96
CA LYS A 135 21.61 10.20 -9.17
C LYS A 135 22.97 9.81 -9.75
N SER A 136 23.41 10.52 -10.80
CA SER A 136 24.72 10.27 -11.42
C SER A 136 25.86 10.49 -10.43
N TRP A 137 25.76 11.50 -9.57
CA TRP A 137 26.69 11.76 -8.48
C TRP A 137 26.69 10.62 -7.45
N ALA A 138 25.52 10.20 -6.96
CA ALA A 138 25.40 9.12 -5.98
C ALA A 138 25.92 7.79 -6.52
N GLU A 139 25.63 7.44 -7.78
CA GLU A 139 26.15 6.22 -8.41
C GLU A 139 27.67 6.21 -8.55
N ARG A 140 28.31 7.38 -8.74
CA ARG A 140 29.77 7.49 -8.67
C ARG A 140 30.27 7.22 -7.25
N LYS A 141 29.61 7.79 -6.23
CA LYS A 141 29.96 7.56 -4.82
C LYS A 141 29.79 6.11 -4.38
N LYS A 142 28.75 5.41 -4.86
CA LYS A 142 28.58 3.97 -4.61
C LYS A 142 29.76 3.13 -5.09
N LYS A 143 30.41 3.51 -6.19
CA LYS A 143 31.59 2.82 -6.72
C LYS A 143 32.86 3.08 -5.90
N GLU A 144 32.91 4.17 -5.14
CA GLU A 144 34.00 4.50 -4.22
C GLU A 144 33.94 3.65 -2.93
N GLY A 145 32.80 3.00 -2.65
CA GLY A 145 32.57 2.16 -1.46
C GLY A 145 31.87 2.90 -0.30
N GLY A 146 31.69 2.24 0.85
CA GLY A 146 31.11 2.86 2.06
C GLY A 146 29.59 2.72 2.22
N VAL A 147 28.98 3.58 3.05
CA VAL A 147 27.53 3.55 3.37
C VAL A 147 26.68 4.04 2.19
N CYS A 148 27.30 4.70 1.21
CA CYS A 148 26.67 5.18 -0.02
C CYS A 148 25.88 4.11 -0.80
N HIS A 149 26.19 2.82 -0.65
CA HIS A 149 25.51 1.72 -1.36
C HIS A 149 24.01 1.60 -1.04
N VAL A 150 23.56 2.11 0.10
CA VAL A 150 22.14 2.11 0.49
C VAL A 150 21.40 3.41 0.14
N TRP A 151 22.04 4.33 -0.57
CA TRP A 151 21.42 5.60 -0.94
C TRP A 151 20.44 5.42 -2.10
N VAL A 152 19.24 5.92 -1.91
CA VAL A 152 18.20 6.00 -2.94
C VAL A 152 17.96 7.47 -3.23
N VAL A 153 18.32 7.90 -4.43
CA VAL A 153 18.14 9.29 -4.87
C VAL A 153 16.94 9.33 -5.80
N LEU A 154 15.96 10.17 -5.46
CA LEU A 154 14.71 10.32 -6.20
C LEU A 154 14.45 11.79 -6.48
N SER A 155 13.72 12.04 -7.55
CA SER A 155 13.02 13.29 -7.71
C SER A 155 11.76 13.35 -6.82
N VAL A 156 11.17 14.53 -6.67
CA VAL A 156 9.89 14.69 -5.95
C VAL A 156 8.80 13.85 -6.62
N ASP A 157 8.70 13.93 -7.95
CA ASP A 157 7.72 13.15 -8.72
C ASP A 157 7.91 11.64 -8.52
N GLU A 158 9.15 11.15 -8.58
CA GLU A 158 9.45 9.73 -8.37
C GLU A 158 9.13 9.25 -6.96
N PHE A 159 9.35 10.09 -5.95
CA PHE A 159 9.01 9.75 -4.56
C PHE A 159 7.49 9.62 -4.38
N ASN A 160 6.71 10.55 -4.93
CA ASN A 160 5.24 10.48 -4.88
C ASN A 160 4.69 9.25 -5.61
N HIS A 161 5.35 8.80 -6.68
CA HIS A 161 4.99 7.55 -7.36
C HIS A 161 5.42 6.30 -6.57
N LEU A 162 6.52 6.37 -5.81
CA LEU A 162 7.05 5.27 -5.03
C LEU A 162 6.18 4.95 -3.81
N ILE A 163 5.73 5.99 -3.10
CA ILE A 163 4.95 5.85 -1.86
C ILE A 163 3.47 5.85 -2.20
N GLN A 164 2.86 4.67 -2.12
CA GLN A 164 1.44 4.48 -2.41
C GLN A 164 0.62 4.31 -1.12
N PHE A 165 -0.70 4.29 -1.23
CA PHE A 165 -1.59 4.05 -0.09
C PHE A 165 -2.40 2.78 -0.32
N VAL A 166 -2.61 2.00 0.75
CA VAL A 166 -3.35 0.72 0.67
C VAL A 166 -4.77 0.91 0.14
N GLU A 167 -5.41 2.04 0.50
CA GLU A 167 -6.75 2.42 0.03
C GLU A 167 -6.83 2.65 -1.49
N ASP A 168 -5.71 3.01 -2.13
CA ASP A 168 -5.63 3.24 -3.58
C ASP A 168 -5.21 1.97 -4.35
N MET A 169 -4.87 0.88 -3.63
CA MET A 169 -4.41 -0.35 -4.26
C MET A 169 -5.58 -1.18 -4.79
N PRO A 170 -5.50 -1.69 -6.04
CA PRO A 170 -6.50 -2.60 -6.54
C PRO A 170 -6.50 -3.88 -5.72
N TYR A 171 -7.70 -4.32 -5.34
CA TYR A 171 -7.88 -5.59 -4.66
C TYR A 171 -7.46 -6.76 -5.56
N VAL A 172 -6.67 -7.69 -5.02
CA VAL A 172 -6.28 -8.93 -5.70
C VAL A 172 -7.06 -10.11 -5.10
N PRO A 173 -8.02 -10.71 -5.82
CA PRO A 173 -8.80 -11.83 -5.29
C PRO A 173 -7.93 -12.99 -4.80
N LYS A 174 -8.31 -13.60 -3.68
CA LYS A 174 -7.62 -14.78 -3.13
C LYS A 174 -7.93 -16.03 -3.91
N ASN A 175 -9.15 -16.11 -4.44
CA ASN A 175 -9.58 -17.18 -5.33
C ASN A 175 -9.56 -16.72 -6.79
N ASP A 176 -9.32 -17.66 -7.70
CA ASP A 176 -9.37 -17.40 -9.14
C ASP A 176 -10.82 -17.22 -9.59
N LEU A 177 -11.30 -15.97 -9.54
CA LEU A 177 -12.67 -15.62 -9.93
C LEU A 177 -12.98 -16.00 -11.38
N ALA A 178 -11.99 -15.95 -12.27
CA ALA A 178 -12.19 -16.35 -13.66
C ALA A 178 -12.44 -17.86 -13.77
N GLN A 179 -11.72 -18.67 -12.99
CA GLN A 179 -11.98 -20.11 -12.90
C GLN A 179 -13.36 -20.42 -12.30
N ILE A 180 -13.77 -19.71 -11.26
CA ILE A 180 -15.10 -19.87 -10.64
C ILE A 180 -16.20 -19.56 -11.66
N SER A 181 -16.12 -18.38 -12.29
CA SER A 181 -17.07 -17.94 -13.32
C SER A 181 -17.16 -18.94 -14.46
N LYS A 182 -16.00 -19.46 -14.92
CA LYS A 182 -15.97 -20.48 -15.97
C LYS A 182 -16.72 -21.76 -15.56
N ARG A 183 -16.49 -22.29 -14.35
CA ARG A 183 -17.17 -23.52 -13.88
C ARG A 183 -18.68 -23.34 -13.84
N LEU A 184 -19.17 -22.24 -13.30
CA LEU A 184 -20.60 -21.93 -13.27
C LEU A 184 -21.17 -21.82 -14.69
N THR A 185 -20.46 -21.12 -15.59
CA THR A 185 -20.85 -20.96 -16.99
C THR A 185 -20.90 -22.30 -17.72
N ASP A 186 -19.90 -23.17 -17.50
CA ASP A 186 -19.86 -24.51 -18.10
C ASP A 186 -21.04 -25.36 -17.63
N CYS A 187 -21.47 -25.28 -16.36
CA CYS A 187 -22.67 -25.96 -15.88
C CYS A 187 -23.94 -25.46 -16.61
N ILE A 188 -24.08 -24.14 -16.79
CA ILE A 188 -25.21 -23.55 -17.52
C ILE A 188 -25.24 -24.01 -18.98
N LEU A 189 -24.11 -23.93 -19.68
CA LEU A 189 -24.00 -24.30 -21.09
C LEU A 189 -24.31 -25.77 -21.34
N ASN A 190 -23.87 -26.64 -20.42
CA ASN A 190 -24.11 -28.08 -20.49
C ASN A 190 -25.47 -28.50 -19.91
N LYS A 191 -26.28 -27.56 -19.40
CA LYS A 191 -27.54 -27.81 -18.68
C LYS A 191 -27.37 -28.76 -17.49
N ASP A 192 -26.21 -28.71 -16.84
CA ASP A 192 -25.92 -29.45 -15.61
C ASP A 192 -26.40 -28.63 -14.40
N TRP A 193 -27.71 -28.65 -14.16
CA TRP A 193 -28.33 -27.88 -13.08
C TRP A 193 -27.91 -28.38 -11.70
N GLY A 194 -27.76 -29.69 -11.54
CA GLY A 194 -27.26 -30.29 -10.30
C GLY A 194 -25.83 -29.86 -9.99
N GLY A 195 -24.96 -29.79 -11.00
CA GLY A 195 -23.60 -29.25 -10.86
C GLY A 195 -23.59 -27.75 -10.52
N LEU A 196 -24.43 -26.97 -11.20
CA LEU A 196 -24.58 -25.53 -10.94
C LEU A 196 -24.97 -25.25 -9.49
N CYS A 197 -25.98 -25.95 -8.97
CA CYS A 197 -26.41 -25.81 -7.58
C CYS A 197 -25.28 -26.12 -6.59
N LYS A 198 -24.55 -27.22 -6.82
CA LYS A 198 -23.42 -27.62 -5.95
C LYS A 198 -22.28 -26.60 -5.95
N GLU A 199 -21.88 -26.10 -7.11
CA GLU A 199 -20.85 -25.05 -7.19
C GLU A 199 -21.33 -23.76 -6.52
N THR A 200 -22.59 -23.38 -6.74
CA THR A 200 -23.17 -22.18 -6.13
C THR A 200 -23.18 -22.27 -4.61
N ASP A 201 -23.67 -23.38 -4.04
CA ASP A 201 -23.73 -23.58 -2.59
C ASP A 201 -22.33 -23.56 -1.97
N TYR A 202 -21.36 -24.23 -2.60
CA TYR A 202 -19.97 -24.22 -2.15
C TYR A 202 -19.41 -22.79 -2.07
N TRP A 203 -19.59 -22.01 -3.14
CA TRP A 203 -19.06 -20.64 -3.19
C TRP A 203 -19.84 -19.67 -2.30
N ARG A 204 -21.14 -19.89 -2.10
CA ARG A 204 -21.97 -19.17 -1.13
C ARG A 204 -21.43 -19.38 0.29
N GLU A 205 -21.20 -20.62 0.69
CA GLU A 205 -20.63 -20.96 2.00
C GLU A 205 -19.22 -20.36 2.17
N LYS A 206 -18.40 -20.41 1.12
CA LYS A 206 -17.08 -19.77 1.11
C LYS A 206 -17.16 -18.25 1.22
N ALA A 207 -18.07 -17.59 0.54
CA ALA A 207 -18.29 -16.15 0.65
C ALA A 207 -18.65 -15.78 2.10
N LEU A 208 -19.62 -16.47 2.69
CA LEU A 208 -20.01 -16.26 4.10
C LEU A 208 -18.84 -16.49 5.06
N TYR A 209 -18.02 -17.51 4.82
CA TYR A 209 -16.79 -17.72 5.58
C TYR A 209 -15.85 -16.51 5.56
N TYR A 210 -15.65 -15.88 4.39
CA TYR A 210 -14.86 -14.65 4.28
C TYR A 210 -15.51 -13.47 5.01
N LYS A 211 -16.84 -13.33 4.92
CA LYS A 211 -17.60 -12.32 5.67
C LYS A 211 -17.37 -12.43 7.17
N TYR A 212 -17.50 -13.63 7.74
CA TYR A 212 -17.30 -13.86 9.18
C TYR A 212 -15.86 -13.61 9.66
N ARG A 213 -14.89 -13.61 8.75
CA ARG A 213 -13.49 -13.28 9.03
C ARG A 213 -13.14 -11.82 8.77
N TYR A 214 -14.13 -10.98 8.47
CA TYR A 214 -13.96 -9.59 8.07
C TYR A 214 -13.07 -9.40 6.82
N GLU A 215 -13.00 -10.43 5.96
CA GLU A 215 -12.30 -10.36 4.67
C GLU A 215 -13.28 -9.86 3.59
N LEU A 216 -13.82 -8.67 3.82
CA LEU A 216 -15.01 -8.15 3.12
C LEU A 216 -14.81 -8.02 1.60
N ALA A 217 -13.61 -7.65 1.15
CA ALA A 217 -13.32 -7.54 -0.28
C ALA A 217 -13.42 -8.91 -1.01
N GLU A 218 -12.99 -10.00 -0.38
CA GLU A 218 -13.13 -11.34 -0.97
C GLU A 218 -14.59 -11.80 -0.95
N PHE A 219 -15.30 -11.51 0.14
CA PHE A 219 -16.74 -11.75 0.24
C PHE A 219 -17.49 -11.04 -0.89
N GLU A 220 -17.28 -9.74 -1.08
CA GLU A 220 -17.95 -8.96 -2.12
C GLU A 220 -17.60 -9.44 -3.53
N ALA A 221 -16.35 -9.84 -3.76
CA ALA A 221 -15.93 -10.36 -5.06
C ALA A 221 -16.67 -11.66 -5.44
N ILE A 222 -16.75 -12.62 -4.51
CA ILE A 222 -17.46 -13.89 -4.74
C ILE A 222 -18.98 -13.66 -4.78
N ARG A 223 -19.51 -12.83 -3.87
CA ARG A 223 -20.93 -12.46 -3.83
C ARG A 223 -21.38 -11.88 -5.16
N THR A 224 -20.66 -10.88 -5.67
CA THR A 224 -20.99 -10.22 -6.93
C THR A 224 -21.00 -11.22 -8.08
N LEU A 225 -19.98 -12.07 -8.17
CA LEU A 225 -19.90 -13.11 -9.19
C LEU A 225 -21.10 -14.07 -9.16
N LEU A 226 -21.50 -14.52 -7.96
CA LEU A 226 -22.66 -15.41 -7.80
C LEU A 226 -23.96 -14.71 -8.17
N LEU A 227 -24.18 -13.49 -7.68
CA LEU A 227 -25.39 -12.73 -7.96
C LEU A 227 -25.51 -12.38 -9.44
N ASP A 228 -24.43 -11.98 -10.11
CA ASP A 228 -24.40 -11.69 -11.54
C ASP A 228 -24.69 -12.95 -12.36
N THR A 229 -24.12 -14.08 -11.97
CA THR A 229 -24.38 -15.38 -12.63
C THR A 229 -25.86 -15.75 -12.52
N TRP A 230 -26.43 -15.65 -11.31
CA TRP A 230 -27.82 -16.04 -11.04
C TRP A 230 -28.86 -14.98 -11.44
N TYR A 231 -28.42 -13.76 -11.73
CA TYR A 231 -29.26 -12.74 -12.37
C TYR A 231 -29.60 -13.15 -13.81
N VAL A 232 -28.65 -13.74 -14.54
CA VAL A 232 -28.86 -14.26 -15.90
C VAL A 232 -29.74 -15.51 -15.91
N ILE A 233 -29.76 -16.26 -14.81
CA ILE A 233 -30.55 -17.48 -14.66
C ILE A 233 -31.92 -17.11 -14.09
N GLU A 234 -32.91 -17.01 -14.97
CA GLU A 234 -34.31 -16.97 -14.60
C GLU A 234 -34.91 -18.38 -14.74
N PRO A 235 -35.06 -19.16 -13.65
CA PRO A 235 -35.53 -20.56 -13.74
C PRO A 235 -36.83 -20.70 -14.53
N ASP A 236 -37.74 -19.75 -14.37
CA ASP A 236 -39.04 -19.66 -15.05
C ASP A 236 -38.89 -19.55 -16.57
N GLN A 237 -37.77 -19.00 -17.05
CA GLN A 237 -37.47 -18.81 -18.48
C GLN A 237 -36.67 -19.96 -19.09
N LEU A 238 -36.20 -20.94 -18.29
CA LEU A 238 -35.37 -22.05 -18.78
C LEU A 238 -36.18 -23.16 -19.47
N GLY A 239 -37.52 -23.07 -19.48
CA GLY A 239 -38.39 -24.09 -20.07
C GLY A 239 -38.33 -25.44 -19.36
N LEU A 240 -37.91 -25.45 -18.08
CA LEU A 240 -37.90 -26.64 -17.24
C LEU A 240 -39.33 -27.02 -16.84
N ASN A 241 -39.56 -28.30 -16.59
CA ASN A 241 -40.81 -28.75 -16.01
C ASN A 241 -40.89 -28.23 -14.57
N LEU A 242 -41.95 -27.49 -14.22
CA LEU A 242 -42.15 -26.93 -12.88
C LEU A 242 -42.20 -27.99 -11.76
N LEU A 243 -42.41 -29.25 -12.12
CA LEU A 243 -42.41 -30.39 -11.19
C LEU A 243 -41.09 -31.19 -11.22
N SER A 244 -40.07 -30.77 -11.98
CA SER A 244 -38.78 -31.44 -11.97
C SER A 244 -37.96 -31.07 -10.75
N ASP A 245 -37.18 -32.03 -10.26
CA ASP A 245 -36.23 -31.81 -9.17
C ASP A 245 -35.26 -30.66 -9.50
N ASP A 246 -34.80 -30.57 -10.75
CA ASP A 246 -33.93 -29.49 -11.22
C ASP A 246 -34.56 -28.10 -11.04
N TYR A 247 -35.85 -27.93 -11.38
CA TYR A 247 -36.54 -26.64 -11.23
C TYR A 247 -36.64 -26.27 -9.75
N CYS A 248 -37.06 -27.22 -8.90
CA CYS A 248 -37.15 -27.03 -7.46
C CYS A 248 -35.78 -26.64 -6.85
N PHE A 249 -34.71 -27.34 -7.23
CA PHE A 249 -33.37 -27.05 -6.71
C PHE A 249 -32.87 -25.66 -7.12
N LEU A 250 -33.09 -25.25 -8.37
CA LEU A 250 -32.71 -23.91 -8.83
C LEU A 250 -33.44 -22.81 -8.05
N CYS A 251 -34.74 -22.98 -7.77
CA CYS A 251 -35.51 -22.03 -6.96
C CYS A 251 -34.97 -21.92 -5.53
N ILE A 252 -34.69 -23.06 -4.88
CA ILE A 252 -34.16 -23.11 -3.51
C ILE A 252 -32.80 -22.38 -3.44
N VAL A 253 -31.87 -22.72 -4.34
CA VAL A 253 -30.53 -22.10 -4.33
C VAL A 253 -30.62 -20.59 -4.61
N LYS A 254 -31.51 -20.16 -5.52
CA LYS A 254 -31.73 -18.73 -5.80
C LYS A 254 -32.28 -18.00 -4.59
N GLU A 255 -33.20 -18.60 -3.83
CA GLU A 255 -33.72 -18.04 -2.59
C GLU A 255 -32.62 -17.96 -1.52
N ASP A 256 -31.83 -19.02 -1.36
CA ASP A 256 -30.75 -19.05 -0.38
C ASP A 256 -29.68 -17.97 -0.64
N LEU A 257 -29.42 -17.59 -1.89
CA LEU A 257 -28.49 -16.50 -2.23
C LEU A 257 -28.91 -15.15 -1.62
N SER A 258 -30.18 -14.98 -1.22
CA SER A 258 -30.63 -13.78 -0.51
C SER A 258 -29.85 -13.52 0.79
N CYS A 259 -29.30 -14.55 1.43
CA CYS A 259 -28.45 -14.40 2.62
C CYS A 259 -27.16 -13.60 2.35
N LEU A 260 -26.73 -13.51 1.09
CA LEU A 260 -25.57 -12.70 0.70
C LEU A 260 -25.90 -11.19 0.63
N ASN A 261 -27.18 -10.80 0.68
CA ASN A 261 -27.59 -9.38 0.65
C ASN A 261 -27.78 -8.76 2.04
N SER A 262 -27.83 -9.59 3.09
CA SER A 262 -27.68 -9.20 4.49
C SER A 262 -26.21 -9.19 4.89
#